data_AF-A0A067LUB5-F1
#
_entry.id   AF-A0A067LUB5-F1
#
_cell.length_a   1.000
_cell.length_b   1.000
_cell.length_c   1.000
_cell.angle_alpha   90.00
_cell.angle_beta   90.00
_cell.angle_gamma   90.00
#
_symmetry.space_group_name_H-M   'P 1'
#
loop_
_entity.id
_entity.type
_entity.pdbx_description
1 polymer ?
#
loop_
_entity_poly.entity_id
_entity_poly.type
_entity_poly.pdbx_seq_one_letter_code
_entity_poly.pdbx_strand_id
1 'polypeptide(L)'
;RVVVSTCITACVPDGVGIPRGHYSHIFIDEAGQAMEPELLVPIKNMADANTNLVLSGDPKQLGPVIQSRISRKLGLEWTFLERLMAMPMY
;
A
#
# COMPACT_ATOMS: atom_id res chain seq x y z
N ARG A 1 -12.30 4.80 -16.26
CA ARG A 1 -12.06 3.33 -16.34
C ARG A 1 -11.40 2.93 -15.03
N VAL A 2 -11.73 1.76 -14.48
CA VAL A 2 -11.19 1.29 -13.19
C VAL A 2 -10.57 -0.08 -13.41
N VAL A 3 -9.40 -0.32 -12.81
CA VAL A 3 -8.74 -1.63 -12.74
C VAL A 3 -8.66 -2.00 -11.27
N VAL A 4 -9.04 -3.22 -10.94
CA VAL A 4 -9.02 -3.73 -9.56
C VAL A 4 -8.04 -4.90 -9.51
N SER A 5 -7.17 -4.89 -8.52
CA SER A 5 -6.13 -5.89 -8.31
C SER A 5 -5.77 -5.96 -6.83
N THR A 6 -5.18 -7.08 -6.37
CA THR A 6 -4.53 -7.10 -5.06
C THR A 6 -3.22 -6.30 -5.10
N CYS A 7 -2.72 -5.87 -3.94
CA CYS A 7 -1.50 -5.05 -3.85
C CYS A 7 -0.31 -5.66 -4.61
N ILE A 8 -0.08 -6.97 -4.49
CA ILE A 8 1.02 -7.65 -5.19
C ILE A 8 0.81 -7.67 -6.71
N THR A 9 -0.41 -7.98 -7.16
CA THR A 9 -0.71 -8.05 -8.62
C THR A 9 -0.81 -6.68 -9.29
N ALA A 10 -0.80 -5.59 -8.52
CA ALA A 10 -0.82 -4.24 -9.04
C ALA A 10 0.49 -3.84 -9.77
N CYS A 11 1.51 -4.69 -9.79
CA CYS A 11 2.67 -4.55 -10.66
C CYS A 11 2.42 -4.99 -12.12
N VAL A 12 1.35 -5.74 -12.40
CA VAL A 12 1.05 -6.24 -13.75
C VAL A 12 0.87 -5.11 -14.78
N PRO A 13 0.15 -4.00 -14.48
CA PRO A 13 0.09 -2.85 -15.38
C PRO A 13 1.46 -2.33 -15.84
N ASP A 14 2.42 -2.19 -14.92
CA ASP A 14 3.80 -1.80 -15.25
C ASP A 14 4.47 -2.86 -16.14
N GLY A 15 4.30 -4.14 -15.82
CA GLY A 15 4.83 -5.26 -16.61
C GLY A 15 4.28 -5.38 -18.03
N VAL A 16 3.06 -4.88 -18.30
CA VAL A 16 2.48 -4.81 -19.66
C VAL A 16 2.73 -3.47 -20.36
N GLY A 17 3.57 -2.61 -19.77
CA GLY A 17 4.02 -1.35 -20.37
C GLY A 17 3.14 -0.13 -20.08
N ILE A 18 2.26 -0.19 -19.07
CA ILE A 18 1.52 1.01 -18.63
C ILE A 18 2.47 1.89 -17.82
N PRO A 19 2.71 3.15 -18.21
CA PRO A 19 3.67 4.00 -17.53
C PRO A 19 3.17 4.44 -16.15
N ARG A 20 4.13 4.79 -15.28
CA ARG A 20 3.87 5.50 -14.02
C ARG A 20 3.13 6.82 -14.28
N GLY A 21 2.23 7.18 -13.38
CA GLY A 21 1.38 8.36 -13.52
C GLY A 21 0.22 8.19 -14.49
N HIS A 22 0.05 7.01 -15.11
CA HIS A 22 -1.10 6.74 -15.98
C HIS A 22 -2.44 6.86 -15.23
N TYR A 23 -2.46 6.42 -13.97
CA TYR A 23 -3.62 6.55 -13.10
C TYR A 23 -3.51 7.84 -12.29
N SER A 24 -4.50 8.72 -12.43
CA SER A 24 -4.56 9.94 -11.62
C SER A 24 -4.84 9.67 -10.15
N HIS A 25 -5.45 8.51 -9.84
CA HIS A 25 -5.81 8.11 -8.48
C HIS A 25 -5.47 6.63 -8.27
N ILE A 26 -4.92 6.31 -7.10
CA ILE A 26 -4.73 4.94 -6.61
C ILE A 26 -5.42 4.85 -5.26
N PHE A 27 -6.42 3.97 -5.18
CA PHE A 27 -7.14 3.67 -3.95
C PHE A 27 -6.63 2.34 -3.41
N ILE A 28 -6.21 2.30 -2.16
CA ILE A 28 -5.85 1.06 -1.47
C ILE A 28 -6.76 0.92 -0.25
N ASP A 29 -7.65 -0.05 -0.33
CA ASP A 29 -8.57 -0.38 0.75
C ASP A 29 -7.98 -1.45 1.68
N GLU A 30 -8.50 -1.53 2.91
CA GLU A 30 -8.00 -2.42 3.96
C GLU A 30 -6.48 -2.29 4.20
N ALA A 31 -5.94 -1.07 4.08
CA ALA A 31 -4.51 -0.78 4.23
C ALA A 31 -3.97 -1.10 5.65
N GLY A 32 -4.85 -1.21 6.65
CA GLY A 32 -4.50 -1.71 7.98
C GLY A 32 -4.21 -3.22 8.05
N GLN A 33 -4.56 -3.99 7.02
CA GLN A 33 -4.38 -5.45 6.99
C GLN A 33 -3.17 -5.90 6.15
N ALA A 34 -2.55 -5.00 5.39
CA ALA A 34 -1.44 -5.31 4.49
C ALA A 34 -0.09 -4.93 5.12
N MET A 35 0.95 -5.72 4.86
CA MET A 35 2.31 -5.32 5.25
C MET A 35 2.71 -4.09 4.44
N GLU A 36 3.46 -3.16 5.05
CA GLU A 36 4.00 -2.00 4.35
C GLU A 36 4.65 -2.31 2.99
N PRO A 37 5.53 -3.32 2.84
CA PRO A 37 6.09 -3.67 1.53
C PRO A 37 5.05 -4.08 0.48
N GLU A 38 3.94 -4.70 0.88
CA GLU A 38 2.88 -5.08 -0.06
C GLU A 38 2.15 -3.85 -0.57
N LEU A 39 1.79 -2.94 0.33
CA LEU A 39 1.17 -1.64 0.03
C LEU A 39 2.03 -0.77 -0.88
N LEU A 40 3.36 -0.88 -0.78
CA LEU A 40 4.28 -0.12 -1.60
C LEU A 40 4.38 -0.60 -3.05
N VAL A 41 3.95 -1.83 -3.38
CA VAL A 41 3.99 -2.36 -4.75
C VAL A 41 3.20 -1.49 -5.75
N PRO A 42 1.89 -1.21 -5.56
CA PRO A 42 1.15 -0.33 -6.47
C PRO A 42 1.72 1.10 -6.48
N ILE A 43 2.14 1.62 -5.33
CA ILE A 43 2.65 2.99 -5.20
C ILE A 43 3.95 3.15 -5.99
N LYS A 44 4.89 2.24 -5.80
CA LYS A 44 6.21 2.30 -6.45
C LYS A 44 6.11 2.13 -7.97
N ASN A 45 5.27 1.20 -8.42
CA ASN A 45 5.20 0.81 -9.82
C ASN A 45 4.27 1.69 -10.65
N MET A 46 3.24 2.31 -10.04
CA MET A 46 2.23 3.07 -10.80
C MET A 46 2.13 4.54 -10.44
N ALA A 47 2.49 4.96 -9.21
CA ALA A 47 2.34 6.35 -8.81
C ALA A 47 3.50 7.23 -9.29
N ASP A 48 3.19 8.49 -9.59
CA ASP A 48 4.12 9.60 -9.78
C ASP A 48 3.77 10.77 -8.84
N ALA A 49 4.42 11.92 -9.02
CA ALA A 49 4.19 13.11 -8.18
C ALA A 49 2.79 13.74 -8.35
N ASN A 50 2.07 13.41 -9.43
CA ASN A 50 0.73 13.96 -9.71
C ASN A 50 -0.38 12.94 -9.41
N THR A 51 -0.02 11.75 -8.94
CA THR A 51 -0.96 10.68 -8.61
C THR A 51 -1.49 10.89 -7.20
N ASN A 52 -2.81 11.01 -7.06
CA ASN A 52 -3.46 11.04 -5.76
C ASN A 52 -3.54 9.63 -5.16
N LEU A 53 -2.84 9.42 -4.05
CA LEU A 53 -2.90 8.18 -3.29
C LEU A 53 -3.94 8.30 -2.17
N VAL A 54 -4.88 7.36 -2.12
CA VAL A 54 -5.90 7.28 -1.07
C VAL A 54 -5.75 5.94 -0.36
N LEU A 55 -5.49 5.99 0.93
CA LEU A 55 -5.46 4.80 1.79
C LEU A 55 -6.73 4.77 2.64
N SER A 56 -7.40 3.62 2.66
CA SER A 56 -8.59 3.34 3.45
C SER A 56 -8.33 2.11 4.32
N GLY A 57 -8.91 2.07 5.52
CA GLY A 57 -8.78 0.96 6.46
C GLY A 57 -8.88 1.43 7.91
N ASP A 58 -8.99 0.47 8.83
CA ASP A 58 -9.01 0.73 10.26
C ASP A 58 -7.79 0.09 10.94
N PRO A 59 -6.79 0.89 11.37
CA PRO A 59 -5.61 0.40 12.08
C PRO A 59 -5.90 -0.32 13.39
N LYS A 60 -7.10 -0.12 13.98
CA LYS A 60 -7.48 -0.72 15.26
C LYS A 60 -8.16 -2.08 15.11
N GLN A 61 -8.35 -2.57 13.89
CA GLN A 61 -8.93 -3.89 13.61
C GLN A 61 -7.82 -4.95 13.42
N LEU A 62 -7.95 -5.82 12.41
CA LEU A 62 -6.96 -6.85 12.13
C LEU A 62 -5.72 -6.23 11.49
N GLY A 63 -4.54 -6.63 11.97
CA GLY A 63 -3.25 -6.29 11.37
C GLY A 63 -2.76 -7.35 10.36
N PRO A 64 -1.61 -7.12 9.73
CA PRO A 64 -1.04 -8.05 8.75
C PRO A 64 -0.65 -9.39 9.37
N VAL A 65 -0.85 -10.46 8.59
CA VAL A 65 -0.52 -11.83 9.02
C VAL A 65 0.98 -12.11 8.84
N ILE A 66 1.74 -11.97 9.91
CA ILE A 66 3.19 -12.21 9.91
C ILE A 66 3.52 -13.52 10.60
N GLN A 67 4.03 -14.49 9.84
CA GLN A 67 4.43 -15.81 10.33
C GLN A 67 5.71 -15.76 11.18
N SER A 68 6.70 -14.95 10.75
CA SER A 68 7.98 -14.82 11.44
C SER A 68 7.85 -13.93 12.68
N ARG A 69 8.00 -14.51 13.87
CA ARG A 69 8.02 -13.76 15.13
C ARG A 69 9.18 -12.75 15.20
N ILE A 70 10.30 -13.04 14.54
CA ILE A 70 11.44 -12.13 14.46
C ILE A 70 11.07 -10.91 13.62
N SER A 71 10.51 -11.12 12.43
CA SER A 71 10.10 -10.03 11.54
C SER A 71 9.04 -9.14 12.17
N ARG A 72 8.10 -9.75 12.92
CA ARG A 72 7.11 -9.03 13.72
C ARG A 72 7.79 -8.06 14.70
N LYS A 73 8.70 -8.57 15.55
CA LYS A 73 9.46 -7.76 16.51
C LYS A 73 10.34 -6.68 15.87
N LEU A 74 10.79 -6.91 14.64
CA LEU A 74 11.59 -5.94 13.87
C LEU A 74 10.72 -4.90 13.15
N GLY A 75 9.41 -4.85 13.42
CA GLY A 75 8.53 -3.78 12.97
C GLY A 75 7.73 -4.08 11.71
N LEU A 76 7.79 -5.30 11.15
CA LEU A 76 6.97 -5.66 9.97
C LEU A 76 5.46 -5.63 10.28
N GLU A 77 5.08 -5.67 11.56
CA GLU A 77 3.68 -5.54 12.01
C GLU A 77 3.12 -4.14 11.89
N TRP A 78 3.98 -3.14 11.77
CA TRP A 78 3.56 -1.77 11.52
C TRP A 78 3.19 -1.63 10.04
N THR A 79 1.95 -1.25 9.82
CA THR A 79 1.42 -0.98 8.49
C THR A 79 1.82 0.42 8.01
N PHE A 80 1.76 0.63 6.70
CA PHE A 80 2.02 1.96 6.13
C PHE A 80 1.00 2.99 6.65
N LEU A 81 -0.25 2.59 6.84
CA LEU A 81 -1.30 3.47 7.37
C LEU A 81 -1.01 3.91 8.82
N GLU A 82 -0.66 2.97 9.69
CA GLU A 82 -0.26 3.28 11.08
C GLU A 82 0.96 4.21 11.13
N ARG A 83 1.96 3.92 10.28
CA ARG A 83 3.17 4.73 10.21
C ARG A 83 2.87 6.17 9.81
N LEU A 84 2.01 6.38 8.81
CA LEU A 84 1.58 7.72 8.40
C LEU A 84 0.75 8.43 9.48
N MET A 85 -0.13 7.72 10.18
CA MET A 85 -0.95 8.29 11.26
C MET A 85 -0.12 8.68 12.50
N ALA A 86 1.02 8.03 12.71
CA ALA A 86 1.96 8.36 13.78
C ALA A 86 2.89 9.54 13.43
N MET A 87 2.92 9.99 12.17
CA MET A 87 3.72 11.15 11.78
C MET A 87 3.11 12.45 12.34
N PRO A 88 3.94 13.46 12.67
CA PRO A 88 3.44 14.77 13.07
C PRO A 88 2.58 15.36 11.96
N MET A 89 1.48 16.01 12.32
CA MET A 89 0.67 16.77 11.38
C MET A 89 1.54 17.91 10.81
N TYR A 90 1.59 18.00 9.48
CA TYR A 90 2.31 19.04 8.75
C TYR A 90 1.77 20.45 9.03
#